data_AF-A0A7V9RZC7-F1
#
_entry.id   AF-A0A7V9RZC7-F1
#
_cell.length_a   1.000
_cell.length_b   1.000
_cell.length_c   1.000
_cell.angle_alpha   90.00
_cell.angle_beta   90.00
_cell.angle_gamma   90.00
#
_symmetry.space_group_name_H-M   'P 1'
#
loop_
_entity.id
_entity.type
_entity.pdbx_description
1 polymer ?
#
loop_
_entity_poly.entity_id
_entity_poly.type
_entity_poly.pdbx_seq_one_letter_code
_entity_poly.pdbx_strand_id
1 'polypeptide(L)'
;MMQSINMHPARRNSIAAGVTETAGGAMLAMGLAIPLASAGLIGTMITAIRKVHLANGPWAANGGWEYNAVLIAALVALADDPGEVSADRLLGQDRSGVAWGIGALALGAVVSTAAIEAGHRAAQDALADDGTSPHPDTAGDPVTSA
;
A
#
# COMPACT_ATOMS: atom_id res chain seq x y z
N MET A 1 -11.47 8.56 1.29
CA MET A 1 -10.10 8.42 1.84
C MET A 1 -9.03 8.28 0.76
N MET A 2 -9.02 7.24 -0.09
CA MET A 2 -7.92 7.08 -1.08
C MET A 2 -7.75 8.28 -2.03
N GLN A 3 -8.84 8.95 -2.43
CA GLN A 3 -8.77 10.20 -3.21
C GLN A 3 -8.10 11.34 -2.44
N SER A 4 -8.38 11.50 -1.14
CA SER A 4 -7.83 12.61 -0.33
C SER A 4 -6.33 12.48 -0.08
N ILE A 5 -5.76 11.28 -0.27
CA ILE A 5 -4.31 11.04 -0.21
C ILE A 5 -3.70 10.89 -1.61
N ASN A 6 -4.38 11.34 -2.68
CA ASN A 6 -3.88 11.24 -4.06
C ASN A 6 -3.49 9.80 -4.48
N MET A 7 -4.31 8.81 -4.14
CA MET A 7 -4.17 7.42 -4.63
C MET A 7 -5.28 7.10 -5.62
N HIS A 8 -4.91 6.96 -6.90
CA HIS A 8 -5.82 6.65 -8.00
C HIS A 8 -5.54 5.24 -8.58
N PRO A 9 -6.54 4.51 -9.10
CA PRO A 9 -7.97 4.69 -8.87
C PRO A 9 -8.35 4.33 -7.43
N ALA A 10 -9.14 5.19 -6.79
CA ALA A 10 -9.41 5.09 -5.36
C ALA A 10 -10.07 3.77 -4.92
N ARG A 11 -11.07 3.29 -5.69
CA ARG A 11 -11.79 2.03 -5.37
C ARG A 11 -10.88 0.81 -5.46
N ARG A 12 -10.04 0.74 -6.50
CA ARG A 12 -9.13 -0.40 -6.68
C ARG A 12 -8.08 -0.43 -5.58
N ASN A 13 -7.52 0.71 -5.23
CA ASN A 13 -6.52 0.81 -4.18
C ASN A 13 -7.10 0.54 -2.79
N SER A 14 -8.32 0.99 -2.50
CA SER A 14 -8.97 0.68 -1.20
C SER A 14 -9.27 -0.81 -1.05
N ILE A 15 -9.74 -1.47 -2.11
CA ILE A 15 -9.98 -2.92 -2.09
C ILE A 15 -8.65 -3.66 -1.96
N ALA A 16 -7.63 -3.29 -2.76
CA ALA A 16 -6.32 -3.92 -2.68
C ALA A 16 -5.71 -3.80 -1.29
N ALA A 17 -5.70 -2.60 -0.71
CA ALA A 17 -5.20 -2.37 0.65
C ALA A 17 -5.96 -3.22 1.68
N GLY A 18 -7.30 -3.18 1.68
CA GLY A 18 -8.10 -3.94 2.64
C GLY A 18 -7.93 -5.46 2.52
N VAL A 19 -7.82 -5.98 1.29
CA VAL A 19 -7.54 -7.41 1.05
C VAL A 19 -6.13 -7.76 1.52
N THR A 20 -5.12 -6.96 1.18
CA THR A 20 -3.73 -7.22 1.60
C THR A 20 -3.59 -7.19 3.11
N GLU A 21 -4.22 -6.24 3.80
CA GLU A 21 -4.16 -6.13 5.26
C GLU A 21 -4.89 -7.28 5.95
N THR A 22 -6.11 -7.61 5.49
CA THR A 22 -6.93 -8.66 6.12
C THR A 22 -6.32 -10.04 5.85
N ALA A 23 -6.01 -10.34 4.59
CA ALA A 23 -5.45 -11.63 4.21
C ALA A 23 -4.01 -11.79 4.73
N GLY A 24 -3.19 -10.75 4.65
CA GLY A 24 -1.82 -10.75 5.16
C GLY A 24 -1.79 -10.94 6.68
N GLY A 25 -2.65 -10.23 7.42
CA GLY A 25 -2.79 -10.41 8.86
C GLY A 25 -3.27 -11.82 9.23
N ALA A 26 -4.25 -12.36 8.51
CA ALA A 26 -4.73 -13.73 8.73
C ALA A 26 -3.63 -14.78 8.45
N MET A 27 -2.88 -14.64 7.36
CA MET A 27 -1.75 -15.50 7.04
C MET A 27 -0.66 -15.43 8.12
N LEU A 28 -0.32 -14.23 8.58
CA LEU A 28 0.66 -14.01 9.65
C LEU A 28 0.20 -14.66 10.96
N ALA A 29 -1.08 -14.51 11.33
CA ALA A 29 -1.66 -15.11 12.53
C ALA A 29 -1.69 -16.64 12.48
N MET A 30 -1.91 -17.23 11.29
CA MET A 30 -1.84 -18.68 11.08
C MET A 30 -0.39 -19.19 10.92
N GLY A 31 0.58 -18.29 10.76
CA GLY A 31 1.97 -18.62 10.44
C GLY A 31 2.14 -19.29 9.08
N LEU A 32 1.34 -18.89 8.09
CA LEU A 32 1.36 -19.40 6.72
C LEU A 32 2.03 -18.40 5.77
N ALA A 33 2.97 -18.90 4.96
CA ALA A 33 3.73 -18.12 4.00
C ALA A 33 4.26 -16.80 4.58
N ILE A 34 4.86 -16.86 5.78
CA ILE A 34 5.21 -15.65 6.56
C ILE A 34 6.01 -14.63 5.74
N PRO A 35 7.07 -15.00 4.98
CA PRO A 35 7.81 -14.02 4.18
C PRO A 35 6.94 -13.26 3.17
N LEU A 36 5.96 -13.93 2.56
CA LEU A 36 5.05 -13.33 1.59
C LEU A 36 3.99 -12.44 2.26
N ALA A 37 3.41 -12.91 3.37
CA ALA A 37 2.49 -12.13 4.18
C ALA A 37 3.16 -10.84 4.68
N SER A 38 4.39 -10.97 5.22
CA SER A 38 5.21 -9.84 5.65
C SER A 38 5.50 -8.87 4.51
N ALA A 39 5.86 -9.34 3.32
CA ALA A 39 6.14 -8.46 2.18
C ALA A 39 4.91 -7.60 1.79
N GLY A 40 3.72 -8.20 1.77
CA GLY A 40 2.48 -7.47 1.48
C GLY A 40 2.20 -6.37 2.51
N LEU A 41 2.30 -6.70 3.80
CA LEU A 41 2.09 -5.76 4.90
C LEU A 41 3.19 -4.68 4.95
N ILE A 42 4.45 -5.00 4.68
CA ILE A 42 5.52 -4.02 4.54
C ILE A 42 5.20 -3.04 3.40
N GLY A 43 4.69 -3.53 2.28
CA GLY A 43 4.29 -2.68 1.16
C GLY A 43 3.16 -1.71 1.50
N THR A 44 2.17 -2.12 2.30
CA THR A 44 1.11 -1.21 2.77
C THR A 44 1.67 -0.17 3.72
N MET A 45 2.53 -0.56 4.67
CA MET A 45 3.19 0.37 5.61
C MET A 45 4.06 1.39 4.89
N ILE A 46 4.91 0.99 3.93
CA ILE A 46 5.73 1.93 3.14
C ILE A 46 4.85 2.92 2.36
N THR A 47 3.73 2.44 1.81
CA THR A 47 2.78 3.30 1.10
C THR A 47 2.14 4.31 2.05
N ALA A 48 1.72 3.88 3.24
CA ALA A 48 1.17 4.75 4.27
C ALA A 48 2.19 5.81 4.72
N ILE A 49 3.46 5.42 4.93
CA ILE A 49 4.55 6.35 5.23
C ILE A 49 4.62 7.42 4.13
N ARG A 50 4.80 7.02 2.88
CA ARG A 50 5.01 7.96 1.77
C ARG A 50 3.83 8.89 1.51
N LYS A 51 2.60 8.42 1.73
CA LYS A 51 1.39 9.15 1.36
C LYS A 51 0.78 9.97 2.49
N VAL A 52 1.01 9.58 3.75
CA VAL A 52 0.30 10.18 4.90
C VAL A 52 1.24 10.63 6.00
N HIS A 53 2.24 9.83 6.37
CA HIS A 53 2.99 10.05 7.61
C HIS A 53 4.35 10.75 7.42
N LEU A 54 4.94 10.68 6.23
CA LEU A 54 6.28 11.23 5.99
C LEU A 54 6.35 12.73 6.22
N ALA A 55 5.30 13.47 5.84
CA ALA A 55 5.21 14.92 6.04
C ALA A 55 5.07 15.33 7.52
N ASN A 56 4.62 14.43 8.39
CA ASN A 56 4.37 14.71 9.80
C ASN A 56 5.63 14.51 10.69
N GLY A 57 6.76 14.12 10.07
CA GLY A 57 8.01 13.84 10.79
C GLY A 57 8.06 12.43 11.39
N PRO A 58 9.05 12.15 12.25
CA PRO A 58 9.26 10.79 12.77
C PRO A 58 8.23 10.41 13.83
N TRP A 59 7.95 11.28 14.80
CA TRP A 59 7.25 10.90 16.03
C TRP A 59 5.78 10.53 15.83
N ALA A 60 5.40 9.34 16.31
CA ALA A 60 4.02 8.86 16.22
C ALA A 60 3.02 9.78 16.95
N ALA A 61 3.46 10.45 18.03
CA ALA A 61 2.67 11.43 18.76
C ALA A 61 2.15 12.59 17.89
N ASN A 62 2.88 12.93 16.82
CA ASN A 62 2.51 13.97 15.87
C ASN A 62 1.86 13.39 14.59
N GLY A 63 1.48 12.11 14.59
CA GLY A 63 1.04 11.41 13.39
C GLY A 63 2.18 11.07 12.42
N GLY A 64 3.42 11.00 12.91
CA GLY A 64 4.62 10.64 12.16
C GLY A 64 4.73 9.15 11.80
N TRP A 65 5.84 8.79 11.14
CA TRP A 65 6.03 7.46 10.55
C TRP A 65 6.65 6.40 11.48
N GLU A 66 7.06 6.76 12.70
CA GLU A 66 7.72 5.87 13.67
C GLU A 66 6.99 4.55 13.87
N TYR A 67 5.67 4.58 14.13
CA TYR A 67 4.90 3.36 14.36
C TYR A 67 4.92 2.42 13.14
N ASN A 68 4.83 2.97 11.93
CA ASN A 68 4.93 2.19 10.70
C ASN A 68 6.31 1.54 10.56
N ALA A 69 7.39 2.24 10.92
CA ALA A 69 8.73 1.67 10.89
C ALA A 69 8.94 0.55 11.92
N VAL A 70 8.37 0.69 13.12
CA VAL A 70 8.37 -0.39 14.12
C VAL A 70 7.64 -1.62 13.59
N LEU A 71 6.49 -1.45 12.95
CA LEU A 71 5.76 -2.56 12.32
C LEU A 71 6.57 -3.21 11.19
N ILE A 72 7.22 -2.43 10.33
CA ILE A 72 8.10 -2.95 9.28
C ILE A 72 9.24 -3.77 9.89
N ALA A 73 9.90 -3.27 10.94
CA ALA A 73 10.97 -3.99 11.62
C ALA A 73 10.48 -5.33 12.21
N ALA A 74 9.30 -5.35 12.83
CA ALA A 74 8.70 -6.58 13.34
C ALA A 74 8.37 -7.58 12.22
N LEU A 75 7.83 -7.11 11.09
CA LEU A 75 7.52 -7.96 9.93
C LEU A 75 8.78 -8.52 9.27
N VAL A 76 9.87 -7.75 9.23
CA VAL A 76 11.17 -8.23 8.74
C VAL A 76 11.73 -9.29 9.67
N ALA A 77 11.66 -9.11 11.00
CA ALA A 77 12.09 -10.11 11.96
C ALA A 77 11.27 -11.41 11.85
N LEU A 78 9.95 -11.31 11.67
CA LEU A 78 9.09 -12.47 11.44
C LEU A 78 9.39 -13.18 10.10
N ALA A 79 9.73 -12.42 9.06
CA ALA A 79 10.13 -13.00 7.78
C ALA A 79 11.51 -13.65 7.83
N ASP A 80 12.41 -13.15 8.67
CA ASP A 80 13.71 -13.77 8.94
C ASP A 80 13.54 -15.07 9.73
N ASP A 81 12.75 -15.06 10.80
CA ASP A 81 12.42 -16.28 11.55
C ASP A 81 10.93 -16.37 11.86
N PRO A 82 10.17 -17.24 11.17
CA PRO A 82 8.73 -17.40 11.34
C PRO A 82 8.26 -17.89 12.73
N GLY A 83 9.16 -18.19 13.67
CA GLY A 83 8.88 -18.87 14.95
C GLY A 83 8.53 -20.37 14.83
N GLU A 84 8.87 -21.15 15.87
CA GLU A 84 8.72 -22.62 15.89
C GLU A 84 7.27 -23.10 15.74
N VAL A 85 6.31 -22.24 16.10
CA VAL A 85 4.86 -22.53 16.09
C VAL A 85 4.19 -22.18 14.74
N SER A 86 4.95 -21.73 13.74
CA SER A 86 4.39 -21.41 12.42
C SER A 86 3.87 -22.65 11.68
N ALA A 87 2.71 -22.51 11.03
CA ALA A 87 2.18 -23.55 10.16
C ALA A 87 3.13 -23.89 9.00
N ASP A 88 3.94 -22.92 8.52
CA ASP A 88 5.00 -23.17 7.54
C ASP A 88 5.97 -24.27 8.02
N ARG A 89 6.40 -24.24 9.28
CA ARG A 89 7.26 -25.28 9.86
C ARG A 89 6.54 -26.60 10.09
N LEU A 90 5.27 -26.57 10.52
CA LEU A 90 4.45 -27.79 10.63
C LEU A 90 4.25 -28.48 9.27
N LEU A 91 4.24 -27.71 8.19
CA LEU A 91 4.16 -28.20 6.80
C LEU A 91 5.54 -28.53 6.20
N GLY A 92 6.62 -28.48 7.00
CA GLY A 92 7.98 -28.78 6.56
C GLY A 92 8.63 -27.72 5.66
N GLN A 93 8.05 -26.52 5.59
CA GLN A 93 8.61 -25.39 4.84
C GLN A 93 9.45 -24.51 5.78
N ASP A 94 10.73 -24.83 5.91
CA ASP A 94 11.66 -24.02 6.70
C ASP A 94 12.16 -22.82 5.87
N ARG A 95 11.32 -21.77 5.82
CA ARG A 95 11.66 -20.48 5.19
C ARG A 95 12.22 -19.52 6.23
N SER A 96 13.38 -19.87 6.78
CA SER A 96 14.08 -19.08 7.79
C SER A 96 15.42 -18.56 7.25
N GLY A 97 15.88 -17.42 7.77
CA GLY A 97 17.14 -16.77 7.46
C GLY A 97 17.00 -15.35 6.91
N VAL A 98 18.06 -14.55 7.13
CA VAL A 98 18.10 -13.10 6.88
C VAL A 98 17.73 -12.73 5.44
N ALA A 99 18.01 -13.62 4.49
CA ALA A 99 17.63 -13.46 3.09
C ALA A 99 16.11 -13.31 2.90
N TRP A 100 15.29 -14.01 3.69
CA TRP A 100 13.83 -13.89 3.65
C TRP A 100 13.36 -12.57 4.26
N GLY A 101 13.98 -12.11 5.35
CA GLY A 101 13.73 -10.79 5.93
C GLY A 101 14.04 -9.64 4.95
N ILE A 102 15.24 -9.68 4.35
CA ILE A 102 15.66 -8.70 3.33
C ILE A 102 14.77 -8.81 2.08
N GLY A 103 14.48 -10.04 1.65
CA GLY A 103 13.62 -10.30 0.50
C GLY A 103 12.21 -9.75 0.68
N ALA A 104 11.62 -9.94 1.87
CA ALA A 104 10.30 -9.41 2.21
C ALA A 104 10.30 -7.87 2.24
N LEU A 105 11.34 -7.25 2.80
CA LEU A 105 11.49 -5.80 2.80
C LEU A 105 11.61 -5.24 1.38
N ALA A 106 12.50 -5.82 0.57
CA ALA A 106 12.72 -5.41 -0.81
C ALA A 106 11.44 -5.57 -1.65
N LEU A 107 10.76 -6.71 -1.51
CA LEU A 107 9.50 -6.96 -2.22
C LEU A 107 8.41 -5.98 -1.78
N GLY A 108 8.27 -5.71 -0.49
CA GLY A 108 7.31 -4.71 0.01
C GLY A 108 7.58 -3.31 -0.55
N ALA A 109 8.86 -2.90 -0.63
CA ALA A 109 9.23 -1.63 -1.25
C ALA A 109 8.90 -1.59 -2.76
N VAL A 110 9.14 -2.68 -3.49
CA VAL A 110 8.76 -2.82 -4.91
C VAL A 110 7.25 -2.74 -5.09
N VAL A 111 6.48 -3.44 -4.26
CA VAL A 111 5.00 -3.39 -4.31
C VAL A 111 4.50 -1.97 -4.05
N SER A 112 5.05 -1.28 -3.05
CA SER A 112 4.67 0.10 -2.73
C SER A 112 4.98 1.06 -3.88
N THR A 113 6.19 0.98 -4.45
CA THR A 113 6.60 1.82 -5.58
C THR A 113 5.73 1.57 -6.80
N ALA A 114 5.48 0.31 -7.16
CA ALA A 114 4.60 -0.05 -8.26
C ALA A 114 3.16 0.46 -8.06
N ALA A 115 2.62 0.35 -6.85
CA ALA A 115 1.27 0.83 -6.53
C ALA A 115 1.14 2.36 -6.67
N ILE A 116 2.15 3.11 -6.20
CA ILE A 116 2.17 4.57 -6.29
C ILE A 116 2.32 5.01 -7.75
N GLU A 117 3.24 4.41 -8.49
CA GLU A 117 3.51 4.74 -9.89
C GLU A 117 2.31 4.41 -10.80
N ALA A 118 1.68 3.25 -10.62
CA ALA A 118 0.45 2.90 -11.32
C ALA A 118 -0.67 3.92 -11.05
N GLY A 119 -0.71 4.48 -9.84
CA GLY A 119 -1.68 5.52 -9.50
C GLY A 119 -1.39 6.88 -10.11
N HIS A 120 -0.13 7.25 -10.31
CA HIS A 120 0.23 8.46 -11.02
C HIS A 120 -0.15 8.37 -12.50
N ARG A 121 0.14 7.23 -13.15
CA ARG A 121 -0.24 6.99 -14.55
C ARG A 121 -1.74 7.06 -14.76
N ALA A 122 -2.50 6.36 -13.92
CA ALA A 122 -3.96 6.39 -13.98
C ALA A 122 -4.55 7.79 -13.77
N ALA A 123 -3.90 8.64 -12.97
CA ALA A 123 -4.31 10.03 -12.80
C ALA A 123 -3.99 10.88 -14.04
N GLN A 124 -2.84 10.66 -14.68
CA GLN A 124 -2.47 11.35 -15.92
C GLN A 124 -3.39 10.98 -17.08
N ASP A 125 -3.74 9.70 -17.22
CA ASP A 125 -4.65 9.22 -18.25
C ASP A 125 -6.05 9.84 -18.11
N ALA A 126 -6.55 9.96 -16.87
CA ALA A 126 -7.83 10.61 -16.59
C ALA A 126 -7.84 12.11 -16.93
N LEU A 127 -6.71 12.82 -16.68
CA LEU A 127 -6.58 14.23 -17.03
C LEU A 127 -6.47 14.45 -18.55
N ALA A 128 -5.85 13.52 -19.27
CA ALA A 128 -5.72 13.59 -20.73
C ALA A 128 -7.07 13.38 -21.46
N ASP A 129 -7.93 12.51 -20.92
CA ASP A 129 -9.26 12.23 -21.46
C ASP A 129 -10.23 13.43 -21.26
N ASP A 130 -10.15 14.09 -20.10
CA ASP A 130 -10.95 15.29 -19.79
C ASP A 130 -10.55 16.50 -20.66
N GLY A 131 -9.26 16.67 -20.93
CA GLY A 131 -8.74 17.74 -21.81
C GLY A 131 -9.02 17.54 -23.30
N THR A 132 -9.42 16.34 -23.73
CA THR A 132 -9.71 16.01 -25.14
C THR A 132 -11.21 15.97 -25.44
N SER A 133 -12.05 15.94 -24.40
CA SER A 133 -13.50 16.00 -24.54
C SER A 133 -13.91 17.43 -24.96
N PRO A 134 -14.59 17.63 -26.11
CA PRO A 134 -15.15 18.93 -26.44
C PRO A 134 -16.12 19.31 -25.32
N HIS A 135 -15.80 20.34 -24.53
CA HIS A 135 -16.81 20.96 -23.69
C HIS A 135 -17.87 21.49 -24.67
N PRO A 136 -19.11 20.99 -24.68
CA PRO A 136 -20.15 21.72 -25.37
C PRO A 136 -20.21 23.06 -24.66
N ASP A 137 -19.72 24.11 -25.31
CA ASP A 137 -20.04 25.46 -24.93
C ASP A 137 -21.53 25.45 -24.64
N THR A 138 -21.90 25.81 -23.41
CA THR A 138 -23.26 26.27 -23.09
C THR A 138 -23.48 27.59 -23.85
N ALA A 139 -23.54 27.47 -25.17
CA ALA A 139 -24.07 28.42 -26.09
C ALA A 139 -25.58 28.43 -25.83
N GLY A 140 -26.02 29.37 -25.01
CA GLY A 140 -27.43 29.62 -24.74
C GLY A 140 -27.68 29.92 -23.28
N ASP A 141 -27.35 31.14 -22.87
CA ASP A 141 -28.01 31.77 -21.73
C ASP A 141 -29.12 32.68 -22.31
N PRO A 142 -30.39 32.22 -22.42
CA PRO A 142 -31.45 32.95 -23.11
C PRO A 142 -32.17 33.95 -22.19
N VAL A 143 -31.46 34.61 -21.27
CA VAL A 143 -32.08 35.56 -20.32
C VAL A 143 -31.47 36.96 -20.37
N THR A 144 -31.23 37.47 -21.58
CA THR A 144 -31.15 38.92 -21.81
C THR A 144 -31.89 39.31 -23.10
N SER A 145 -33.22 39.30 -23.05
CA SER A 145 -34.02 40.09 -23.99
C SER A 145 -35.24 40.67 -23.26
N ALA A 146 -35.18 42.00 -23.12
CA ALA A 146 -36.24 43.00 -22.89
C ALA A 146 -37.11 42.91 -21.63
#